data_AF-A0A523BIN7-F1
#
_entry.id   AF-A0A523BIN7-F1
#
_cell.length_a   1.000
_cell.length_b   1.000
_cell.length_c   1.000
_cell.angle_alpha   90.00
_cell.angle_beta   90.00
_cell.angle_gamma   90.00
#
_symmetry.space_group_name_H-M   'P 1'
#
loop_
_entity.id
_entity.type
_entity.pdbx_description
1 polymer ?
#
loop_
_entity_poly.entity_id
_entity_poly.type
_entity_poly.pdbx_seq_one_letter_code
_entity_poly.pdbx_strand_id
1 'polypeptide(L)'
;MASALLSDILLRYASSLLFLLATTFAGVFLADILFSLGFHRKIGRPLRPLLKSARLPEELSVPIITGMIDSRAEHAIVSSLVRSEALSHREAVCYSLISLPFGGSRLMIQYVLPVAIAGLGPVVGTIYVALSILGLFIGMIIGVIGGRIFLTEERRKITLEDEIQGRKVDIRRSLLKAVSMTKNVGVKYVIVVIILSILIYFGMFDYLKSLS
;
A
#
# COMPACT_ATOMS: atom_id res chain seq x y z
N MET A 1 4.06 -20.57 38.77
CA MET A 1 3.98 -19.14 38.38
C MET A 1 4.51 -18.91 36.97
N ALA A 2 5.69 -19.42 36.61
CA ALA A 2 6.23 -19.34 35.24
C ALA A 2 5.35 -20.05 34.18
N SER A 3 4.74 -21.20 34.50
CA SER A 3 3.85 -21.95 33.57
C SER A 3 2.56 -21.20 33.23
N ALA A 4 1.97 -20.49 34.19
CA ALA A 4 0.75 -19.70 34.00
C ALA A 4 1.00 -18.46 33.11
N LEU A 5 2.12 -17.77 33.34
CA LEU A 5 2.56 -16.66 32.49
C LEU A 5 2.83 -17.10 31.05
N LEU A 6 3.45 -18.28 30.88
CA LEU A 6 3.71 -18.85 29.55
C LEU A 6 2.41 -19.21 28.82
N SER A 7 1.43 -19.80 29.51
CA SER A 7 0.11 -20.09 28.92
C SER A 7 -0.66 -18.83 28.53
N ASP A 8 -0.62 -17.78 29.34
CA ASP A 8 -1.29 -16.49 29.04
C ASP A 8 -0.67 -15.80 27.83
N ILE A 9 0.66 -15.82 27.73
CA ILE A 9 1.40 -15.27 26.59
C ILE A 9 1.06 -16.05 25.31
N LEU A 10 1.07 -17.39 25.36
CA LEU A 10 0.72 -18.24 24.21
C LEU A 10 -0.74 -18.02 23.77
N LEU A 11 -1.68 -17.89 24.70
CA LEU A 11 -3.09 -17.60 24.41
C LEU A 11 -3.27 -16.23 23.77
N ARG A 12 -2.56 -15.20 24.23
CA ARG A 12 -2.56 -13.86 23.61
C ARG A 12 -1.99 -13.87 22.19
N TYR A 13 -0.92 -14.62 21.94
CA TYR A 13 -0.37 -14.74 20.58
C TYR A 13 -1.29 -15.55 19.67
N ALA A 14 -1.89 -16.64 20.16
CA ALA A 14 -2.83 -17.45 19.40
C ALA A 14 -4.09 -16.66 19.01
N SER A 15 -4.67 -15.90 19.94
CA SER A 15 -5.81 -15.02 19.67
C SER A 15 -5.46 -13.90 18.69
N SER A 16 -4.28 -13.27 18.84
CA SER A 16 -3.80 -12.25 17.91
C SER A 16 -3.55 -12.81 16.51
N LEU A 17 -2.98 -14.01 16.40
CA LEU A 17 -2.82 -14.72 15.14
C LEU A 17 -4.18 -14.99 14.49
N LEU A 18 -5.15 -15.51 15.25
CA LEU A 18 -6.47 -15.84 14.72
C LEU A 18 -7.20 -14.59 14.22
N PHE A 19 -7.12 -13.48 14.98
CA PHE A 19 -7.65 -12.19 14.55
C PHE A 19 -6.97 -11.67 13.27
N LEU A 20 -5.64 -11.77 13.19
CA LEU A 20 -4.86 -11.35 12.02
C LEU A 20 -5.20 -12.20 10.79
N LEU A 21 -5.33 -13.52 10.94
CA LEU A 21 -5.70 -14.41 9.85
C LEU A 21 -7.13 -14.14 9.37
N ALA A 22 -8.07 -13.95 10.29
CA ALA A 22 -9.47 -13.66 9.97
C ALA A 22 -9.62 -12.33 9.21
N THR A 23 -8.97 -11.28 9.70
CA THR A 23 -9.00 -9.95 9.07
C THR A 23 -8.29 -9.93 7.73
N THR A 24 -7.14 -10.61 7.60
CA THR A 24 -6.43 -10.74 6.32
C THR A 24 -7.25 -11.52 5.31
N PHE A 25 -7.85 -12.64 5.72
CA PHE A 25 -8.71 -13.45 4.86
C PHE A 25 -9.92 -12.66 4.38
N ALA A 26 -10.63 -12.01 5.29
CA ALA A 26 -11.76 -11.16 4.96
C ALA A 26 -11.34 -10.03 4.00
N GLY A 27 -10.21 -9.37 4.26
CA GLY A 27 -9.69 -8.30 3.41
C GLY A 27 -9.35 -8.77 2.00
N VAL A 28 -8.59 -9.86 1.85
CA VAL A 28 -8.21 -10.41 0.54
C VAL A 28 -9.43 -10.91 -0.22
N PHE A 29 -10.34 -11.62 0.45
CA PHE A 29 -11.56 -12.13 -0.17
C PHE A 29 -12.47 -11.00 -0.67
N LEU A 30 -12.71 -9.98 0.18
CA LEU A 30 -13.54 -8.84 -0.16
C LEU A 30 -12.91 -8.00 -1.27
N ALA A 31 -11.59 -7.83 -1.25
CA ALA A 31 -10.84 -7.13 -2.30
C ALA A 31 -10.96 -7.85 -3.64
N ASP A 32 -10.79 -9.18 -3.68
CA ASP A 32 -10.89 -9.98 -4.91
C ASP A 32 -12.31 -9.90 -5.50
N ILE A 33 -13.35 -9.95 -4.65
CA ILE A 33 -14.74 -9.72 -5.07
C ILE A 33 -14.93 -8.30 -5.64
N LEU A 34 -14.49 -7.26 -4.94
CA LEU A 34 -14.64 -5.88 -5.39
C LEU A 34 -13.94 -5.63 -6.74
N PHE A 35 -12.76 -6.23 -6.93
CA PHE A 35 -12.04 -6.19 -8.20
C PHE A 35 -12.77 -6.95 -9.30
N SER A 36 -13.32 -8.15 -9.01
CA SER A 36 -14.09 -8.93 -9.99
C SER A 36 -15.36 -8.23 -10.46
N LEU A 37 -15.97 -7.40 -9.60
CA LEU A 37 -17.12 -6.55 -9.93
C LEU A 37 -16.75 -5.30 -10.76
N GLY A 38 -15.47 -5.08 -11.03
CA GLY A 38 -14.99 -3.92 -11.78
C GLY A 38 -15.01 -2.61 -10.97
N PHE A 39 -15.08 -2.69 -9.64
CA PHE A 39 -15.18 -1.51 -8.78
C PHE A 39 -13.94 -0.62 -8.89
N HIS A 40 -12.76 -1.21 -9.12
CA HIS A 40 -11.50 -0.49 -9.38
C HIS A 40 -11.60 0.47 -10.58
N ARG A 41 -12.34 0.09 -11.64
CA ARG A 41 -12.58 0.99 -12.79
C ARG A 41 -13.48 2.17 -12.47
N LYS A 42 -14.40 2.04 -11.52
CA LYS A 42 -15.30 3.14 -11.09
C LYS A 42 -14.58 4.13 -10.19
N ILE A 43 -13.78 3.65 -9.22
CA ILE A 43 -13.00 4.52 -8.34
C ILE A 43 -11.92 5.27 -9.14
N GLY A 44 -11.35 4.67 -10.20
CA GLY A 44 -10.34 5.29 -11.07
C GLY A 44 -10.82 6.46 -11.92
N ARG A 45 -12.15 6.61 -12.10
CA ARG A 45 -12.74 7.62 -13.00
C ARG A 45 -12.26 9.06 -12.76
N PRO A 46 -12.27 9.62 -11.54
CA PRO A 46 -11.80 10.98 -11.27
C PRO A 46 -10.32 11.21 -11.62
N LEU A 47 -9.49 10.17 -11.63
CA LEU A 47 -8.05 10.27 -11.90
C LEU A 47 -7.70 10.19 -13.39
N ARG A 48 -8.61 9.63 -14.21
CA ARG A 48 -8.43 9.55 -15.67
C ARG A 48 -8.18 10.90 -16.34
N PRO A 49 -8.93 12.00 -16.09
CA PRO A 49 -8.65 13.29 -16.72
C PRO A 49 -7.27 13.83 -16.36
N LEU A 50 -6.81 13.59 -15.12
CA LEU A 50 -5.48 13.98 -14.67
C LEU A 50 -4.38 13.25 -15.47
N LEU A 51 -4.51 11.93 -15.61
CA LEU A 51 -3.59 11.10 -16.40
C LEU A 51 -3.61 11.46 -17.88
N LYS A 52 -4.80 11.71 -18.45
CA LYS A 52 -4.95 12.21 -19.83
C LYS A 52 -4.20 13.51 -20.05
N SER A 53 -4.29 14.43 -19.10
CA SER A 53 -3.62 15.73 -19.20
C SER A 53 -2.10 15.57 -19.30
N ALA A 54 -1.55 14.55 -18.65
CA ALA A 54 -0.13 14.19 -18.65
C ALA A 54 0.27 13.26 -19.80
N ARG A 55 -0.65 12.94 -20.74
CA ARG A 55 -0.45 11.94 -21.81
C ARG A 55 -0.11 10.53 -21.32
N LEU A 56 -0.52 10.21 -20.09
CA LEU A 56 -0.35 8.88 -19.52
C LEU A 56 -1.56 7.99 -19.81
N PRO A 57 -1.36 6.66 -19.89
CA PRO A 57 -2.46 5.71 -20.03
C PRO A 57 -3.44 5.79 -18.85
N GLU A 58 -4.74 5.76 -19.18
CA GLU A 58 -5.82 5.89 -18.19
C GLU A 58 -5.82 4.74 -17.16
N GLU A 59 -5.29 3.58 -17.55
CA GLU A 59 -5.24 2.38 -16.74
C GLU A 59 -4.35 2.55 -15.51
N LEU A 60 -3.39 3.49 -15.55
CA LEU A 60 -2.57 3.86 -14.40
C LEU A 60 -3.37 4.47 -13.24
N SER A 61 -4.65 4.81 -13.43
CA SER A 61 -5.54 5.22 -12.34
C SER A 61 -5.73 4.14 -11.28
N VAL A 62 -5.63 2.86 -11.66
CA VAL A 62 -5.78 1.72 -10.74
C VAL A 62 -4.60 1.65 -9.77
N PRO A 63 -3.33 1.60 -10.22
CA PRO A 63 -2.16 1.73 -9.36
C PRO A 63 -2.21 2.91 -8.38
N ILE A 64 -2.68 4.10 -8.78
CA ILE A 64 -2.76 5.26 -7.88
C ILE A 64 -3.70 4.98 -6.70
N ILE A 65 -4.87 4.41 -6.98
CA ILE A 65 -5.84 4.05 -5.93
C ILE A 65 -5.28 2.93 -5.06
N THR A 66 -4.64 1.94 -5.68
CA THR A 66 -3.94 0.89 -4.95
C THR A 66 -2.90 1.49 -4.01
N GLY A 67 -2.16 2.52 -4.43
CA GLY A 67 -1.16 3.23 -3.64
C GLY A 67 -1.69 3.95 -2.41
N MET A 68 -2.90 4.53 -2.52
CA MET A 68 -3.59 5.14 -1.37
C MET A 68 -3.87 4.12 -0.26
N ILE A 69 -4.05 2.84 -0.62
CA ILE A 69 -4.26 1.74 0.32
C ILE A 69 -2.89 1.18 0.76
N ASP A 70 -2.10 0.75 -0.21
CA ASP A 70 -0.79 0.12 -0.03
C ASP A 70 0.19 0.53 -1.15
N SER A 71 1.18 1.34 -0.77
CA SER A 71 2.24 1.82 -1.66
C SER A 71 3.10 0.68 -2.24
N ARG A 72 3.26 -0.45 -1.53
CA ARG A 72 4.04 -1.58 -2.05
C ARG A 72 3.31 -2.27 -3.19
N ALA A 73 2.00 -2.41 -3.09
CA ALA A 73 1.15 -2.95 -4.15
C ALA A 73 1.14 -2.05 -5.39
N GLU A 74 1.09 -0.72 -5.23
CA GLU A 74 1.27 0.23 -6.34
C GLU A 74 2.62 0.01 -7.03
N HIS A 75 3.73 0.04 -6.28
CA HIS A 75 5.06 -0.14 -6.85
C HIS A 75 5.25 -1.51 -7.51
N ALA A 76 4.63 -2.56 -6.97
CA ALA A 76 4.65 -3.89 -7.59
C ALA A 76 3.95 -3.87 -8.96
N ILE A 77 2.79 -3.24 -9.08
CA ILE A 77 2.07 -3.11 -10.36
C ILE A 77 2.87 -2.25 -11.35
N VAL A 78 3.39 -1.10 -10.91
CA VAL A 78 4.15 -0.20 -11.82
C VAL A 78 5.45 -0.86 -12.27
N SER A 79 6.17 -1.53 -11.37
CA SER A 79 7.40 -2.24 -11.71
C SER A 79 7.16 -3.44 -12.63
N SER A 80 6.05 -4.17 -12.47
CA SER A 80 5.70 -5.24 -13.40
C SER A 80 5.42 -4.71 -14.79
N LEU A 81 4.71 -3.57 -14.89
CA LEU A 81 4.46 -2.91 -16.18
C LEU A 81 5.75 -2.43 -16.85
N VAL A 82 6.67 -1.84 -16.10
CA VAL A 82 7.99 -1.43 -16.63
C VAL A 82 8.78 -2.65 -17.10
N ARG A 83 8.79 -3.73 -16.31
CA ARG A 83 9.51 -4.97 -16.65
C ARG A 83 8.93 -5.69 -17.86
N SER A 84 7.63 -5.59 -18.07
CA SER A 84 6.93 -6.12 -19.25
C SER A 84 7.03 -5.21 -20.48
N GLU A 85 7.77 -4.10 -20.40
CA GLU A 85 7.86 -3.05 -21.44
C GLU A 85 6.51 -2.39 -21.81
N ALA A 86 5.46 -2.68 -21.04
CA ALA A 86 4.14 -2.07 -21.20
C ALA A 86 4.10 -0.61 -20.71
N LEU A 87 5.07 -0.22 -19.88
CA LEU A 87 5.27 1.16 -19.41
C LEU A 87 6.75 1.54 -19.56
N SER A 88 7.03 2.68 -20.20
CA SER A 88 8.39 3.20 -20.31
C SER A 88 8.88 3.76 -18.98
N HIS A 89 10.20 3.76 -18.76
CA HIS A 89 10.83 4.38 -17.59
C HIS A 89 10.47 5.87 -17.46
N ARG A 90 10.35 6.59 -18.58
CA ARG A 90 9.94 8.00 -18.58
C ARG A 90 8.50 8.19 -18.12
N GLU A 91 7.61 7.29 -18.54
CA GLU A 91 6.21 7.28 -18.11
C GLU A 91 6.10 6.93 -16.63
N ALA A 92 6.90 5.96 -16.15
CA ALA A 92 6.94 5.59 -14.74
C ALA A 92 7.40 6.73 -13.83
N VAL A 93 8.37 7.54 -14.26
CA VAL A 93 8.80 8.74 -13.53
C VAL A 93 7.69 9.79 -13.49
N CYS A 94 7.06 10.10 -14.64
CA CYS A 94 5.93 11.05 -14.68
C CYS A 94 4.76 10.57 -13.82
N TYR A 95 4.44 9.28 -13.92
CA TYR A 95 3.44 8.62 -13.08
C TYR A 95 3.76 8.77 -11.59
N SER A 96 5.00 8.49 -11.18
CA SER A 96 5.41 8.56 -9.77
C SER A 96 5.28 9.98 -9.22
N LEU A 97 5.57 11.00 -10.03
CA LEU A 97 5.37 12.40 -9.65
C LEU A 97 3.89 12.74 -9.50
N ILE A 98 3.04 12.23 -10.40
CA ILE A 98 1.59 12.43 -10.35
C ILE A 98 0.95 11.70 -9.15
N SER A 99 1.49 10.54 -8.75
CA SER A 99 0.94 9.75 -7.63
C SER A 99 1.35 10.26 -6.24
N LEU A 100 2.35 11.16 -6.14
CA LEU A 100 2.86 11.73 -4.88
C LEU A 100 1.79 12.20 -3.88
N PRO A 101 0.82 13.07 -4.24
CA PRO A 101 -0.18 13.52 -3.27
C PRO A 101 -1.09 12.39 -2.80
N PHE A 102 -1.34 11.38 -3.64
CA PHE A 102 -2.21 10.26 -3.32
C PHE A 102 -1.54 9.27 -2.38
N GLY A 103 -0.33 8.80 -2.70
CA GLY A 103 0.42 7.89 -1.83
C GLY A 103 1.03 8.57 -0.60
N GLY A 104 1.50 9.81 -0.75
CA GLY A 104 2.17 10.58 0.30
C GLY A 104 1.25 11.07 1.40
N SER A 105 -0.03 11.33 1.10
CA SER A 105 -1.00 11.85 2.08
C SER A 105 -1.16 10.93 3.31
N ARG A 106 -1.18 9.61 3.11
CA ARG A 106 -1.28 8.64 4.21
C ARG A 106 -0.07 8.70 5.14
N LEU A 107 1.13 8.72 4.56
CA LEU A 107 2.37 8.81 5.33
C LEU A 107 2.45 10.14 6.11
N MET A 108 2.00 11.23 5.50
CA MET A 108 1.96 12.54 6.14
C MET A 108 1.01 12.54 7.35
N ILE A 109 -0.21 12.01 7.20
CA ILE A 109 -1.20 11.98 8.28
C ILE A 109 -0.75 11.05 9.41
N GLN A 110 -0.21 9.88 9.08
CA GLN A 110 0.09 8.85 10.08
C GLN A 110 1.41 9.11 10.82
N TYR A 111 2.42 9.65 10.15
CA TYR A 111 3.77 9.76 10.72
C TYR A 111 4.24 11.20 10.90
N VAL A 112 3.90 12.10 9.97
CA VAL A 112 4.43 13.48 10.01
C VAL A 112 3.56 14.38 10.89
N LEU A 113 2.24 14.29 10.78
CA LEU A 113 1.30 15.13 11.53
C LEU A 113 1.45 14.99 13.05
N PRO A 114 1.51 13.79 13.66
CA PRO A 114 1.63 13.65 15.10
C PRO A 114 2.97 14.17 15.62
N VAL A 115 4.06 13.87 14.88
CA VAL A 115 5.43 14.27 15.24
C VAL A 115 5.60 15.77 15.09
N ALA A 116 5.09 16.36 14.01
CA ALA A 116 5.17 17.80 13.78
C ALA A 116 4.38 18.60 14.82
N ILE A 117 3.16 18.16 15.17
CA ILE A 117 2.35 18.82 16.20
C ILE A 117 3.01 18.67 17.58
N ALA A 118 3.52 17.48 17.93
CA ALA A 118 4.18 17.25 19.20
C ALA A 118 5.50 18.02 19.33
N GLY A 119 6.29 18.11 18.27
CA GLY A 119 7.62 18.73 18.29
C GLY A 119 7.62 20.24 18.10
N LEU A 120 6.75 20.78 17.23
CA LEU A 120 6.73 22.20 16.86
C LEU A 120 5.55 22.97 17.48
N GLY A 121 4.66 22.27 18.18
CA GLY A 121 3.40 22.82 18.65
C GLY A 121 2.33 22.89 17.56
N PRO A 122 1.07 23.17 17.94
CA PRO A 122 -0.08 23.04 17.04
C PRO A 122 -0.05 24.03 15.87
N VAL A 123 0.39 25.26 16.08
CA VAL A 123 0.39 26.29 15.02
C VAL A 123 1.50 26.02 13.99
N VAL A 124 2.74 25.91 14.44
CA VAL A 124 3.90 25.72 13.55
C VAL A 124 3.87 24.34 12.89
N GLY A 125 3.46 23.29 13.63
CA GLY A 125 3.30 21.95 13.10
C GLY A 125 2.25 21.88 11.98
N THR A 126 1.13 22.61 12.12
CA THR A 126 0.10 22.67 11.06
C THR A 126 0.63 23.38 9.81
N ILE A 127 1.33 24.50 9.96
CA ILE A 127 1.96 25.21 8.83
C ILE A 127 2.95 24.30 8.11
N TYR A 128 3.79 23.58 8.85
CA TYR A 128 4.76 22.64 8.29
C TYR A 128 4.08 21.53 7.46
N VAL A 129 3.00 20.94 7.98
CA VAL A 129 2.25 19.91 7.25
C VAL A 129 1.58 20.49 6.01
N ALA A 130 1.00 21.69 6.10
CA ALA A 130 0.41 22.36 4.95
C ALA A 130 1.43 22.62 3.82
N LEU A 131 2.63 23.11 4.18
CA LEU A 131 3.73 23.30 3.23
C LEU A 131 4.21 21.96 2.64
N SER A 132 4.27 20.91 3.44
CA SER A 132 4.65 19.57 2.99
C SER A 132 3.66 19.01 1.97
N ILE A 133 2.36 19.17 2.23
CA ILE A 133 1.29 18.78 1.30
C ILE A 133 1.40 19.60 0.02
N LEU A 134 1.60 20.92 0.11
CA LEU A 134 1.83 21.76 -1.07
C LEU A 134 3.00 21.27 -1.93
N GLY A 135 4.09 20.83 -1.31
CA GLY A 135 5.23 20.21 -2.00
C GLY A 135 4.82 18.99 -2.84
N LEU A 136 3.95 18.12 -2.32
CA LEU A 136 3.44 16.96 -3.06
C LEU A 136 2.61 17.38 -4.28
N PHE A 137 1.78 18.42 -4.14
CA PHE A 137 0.99 18.96 -5.25
C PHE A 137 1.87 19.62 -6.32
N ILE A 138 2.94 20.32 -5.93
CA ILE A 138 3.93 20.86 -6.86
C ILE A 138 4.57 19.71 -7.66
N GLY A 139 4.96 18.61 -6.99
CA GLY A 139 5.46 17.42 -7.65
C GLY A 139 4.49 16.85 -8.68
N MET A 140 3.20 16.77 -8.35
CA MET A 140 2.15 16.34 -9.28
C MET A 140 2.05 17.26 -10.51
N ILE A 141 2.09 18.58 -10.31
CA ILE A 141 2.06 19.55 -11.42
C ILE A 141 3.28 19.37 -12.32
N ILE A 142 4.47 19.21 -11.75
CA ILE A 142 5.70 18.92 -12.50
C ILE A 142 5.55 17.62 -13.29
N GLY A 143 4.98 16.57 -12.69
CA GLY A 143 4.70 15.30 -13.37
C GLY A 143 3.75 15.45 -14.56
N VAL A 144 2.70 16.26 -14.42
CA VAL A 144 1.75 16.55 -15.52
C VAL A 144 2.41 17.33 -16.64
N ILE A 145 3.16 18.38 -16.31
CA ILE A 145 3.88 19.21 -17.29
C ILE A 145 4.97 18.38 -17.99
N GLY A 146 5.74 17.62 -17.22
CA GLY A 146 6.76 16.71 -17.72
C GLY A 146 6.16 15.67 -18.66
N GLY A 147 5.02 15.08 -18.30
CA GLY A 147 4.27 14.17 -19.17
C GLY A 147 3.90 14.80 -20.51
N ARG A 148 3.41 16.05 -20.51
CA ARG A 148 3.10 16.76 -21.76
C ARG A 148 4.31 17.04 -22.65
N ILE A 149 5.45 17.37 -22.05
CA ILE A 149 6.65 17.79 -22.79
C ILE A 149 7.43 16.57 -23.30
N PHE A 150 7.62 15.57 -22.44
CA PHE A 150 8.52 14.44 -22.71
C PHE A 150 7.82 13.22 -23.33
N LEU A 151 6.50 13.10 -23.18
CA LEU A 151 5.75 11.99 -23.76
C LEU A 151 5.12 12.43 -25.09
N THR A 152 5.66 11.87 -26.17
CA THR A 152 5.13 12.02 -27.53
C THR A 152 4.03 11.00 -27.70
N GLU A 153 2.79 11.47 -27.87
CA GLU A 153 1.54 10.69 -27.89
C GLU A 153 1.65 9.30 -28.55
N GLU A 154 1.57 8.25 -27.73
CA GLU A 154 0.82 7.07 -28.09
C GLU A 154 -0.09 6.76 -26.92
N ARG A 155 -1.40 7.05 -27.06
CA ARG A 155 -2.44 6.52 -26.19
C ARG A 155 -2.50 5.00 -26.36
N ARG A 156 -1.53 4.30 -25.78
CA ARG A 156 -1.56 2.85 -25.66
C ARG A 156 -2.46 2.49 -24.50
N LYS A 157 -3.42 1.60 -24.76
CA LYS A 157 -4.12 0.91 -23.68
C LYS A 157 -3.13 -0.05 -23.06
N ILE A 158 -2.78 0.19 -21.81
CA ILE A 158 -2.02 -0.81 -21.06
C ILE A 158 -3.03 -1.86 -20.61
N THR A 159 -2.83 -3.10 -21.03
CA THR A 159 -3.48 -4.21 -20.33
C THR A 159 -2.72 -4.38 -19.02
N LEU A 160 -3.28 -3.85 -17.93
CA LEU A 160 -2.87 -4.28 -16.60
C LEU A 160 -3.04 -5.79 -16.60
N GLU A 161 -1.93 -6.53 -16.50
CA GLU A 161 -1.92 -7.97 -16.68
C GLU A 161 -2.94 -8.58 -15.71
N ASP A 162 -4.08 -8.92 -16.29
CA ASP A 162 -5.30 -9.08 -15.57
C ASP A 162 -5.39 -10.55 -15.19
N GLU A 163 -4.93 -10.86 -13.99
CA GLU A 163 -5.51 -12.01 -13.27
C GLU A 163 -7.05 -11.84 -13.08
N ILE A 164 -7.62 -10.65 -13.36
CA ILE A 164 -8.93 -10.25 -12.83
C ILE A 164 -9.92 -9.55 -13.81
N GLN A 165 -9.57 -8.83 -14.88
CA GLN A 165 -10.61 -8.23 -15.74
C GLN A 165 -11.39 -9.23 -16.61
N GLY A 166 -12.72 -9.16 -16.48
CA GLY A 166 -13.70 -9.80 -17.36
C GLY A 166 -14.22 -11.15 -16.86
N ARG A 167 -13.80 -11.61 -15.68
CA ARG A 167 -14.24 -12.91 -15.14
C ARG A 167 -15.56 -12.77 -14.39
N LYS A 168 -16.46 -13.73 -14.61
CA LYS A 168 -17.61 -13.94 -13.71
C LYS A 168 -17.07 -14.09 -12.28
N VAL A 169 -17.79 -13.55 -11.30
CA VAL A 169 -17.45 -13.71 -9.87
C VAL A 169 -17.34 -15.20 -9.57
N ASP A 170 -16.11 -15.70 -9.41
CA ASP A 170 -15.84 -17.10 -9.06
C ASP A 170 -15.45 -17.17 -7.59
N ILE A 171 -16.46 -17.38 -6.75
CA ILE A 171 -16.33 -17.44 -5.29
C ILE A 171 -15.31 -18.51 -4.87
N ARG A 172 -15.22 -19.64 -5.58
CA ARG A 172 -14.28 -20.71 -5.22
C ARG A 172 -12.84 -20.27 -5.40
N ARG A 173 -12.54 -19.58 -6.52
CA ARG A 173 -11.20 -19.04 -6.76
C ARG A 173 -10.86 -17.93 -5.76
N SER A 174 -11.79 -17.01 -5.49
CA SER A 174 -11.58 -15.94 -4.50
C SER A 174 -11.31 -16.51 -3.11
N LEU A 175 -12.03 -17.57 -2.70
CA LEU A 175 -11.78 -18.29 -1.45
C LEU A 175 -10.39 -18.94 -1.45
N LEU A 176 -10.01 -19.69 -2.49
CA LEU A 176 -8.70 -20.34 -2.60
C LEU A 176 -7.55 -19.33 -2.54
N LYS A 177 -7.70 -18.19 -3.21
CA LYS A 177 -6.72 -17.10 -3.22
C LYS A 177 -6.61 -16.41 -1.86
N ALA A 178 -7.74 -16.17 -1.20
CA ALA A 178 -7.75 -15.63 0.16
C ALA A 178 -7.10 -16.60 1.15
N VAL A 179 -7.37 -17.90 1.08
CA VAL A 179 -6.70 -18.92 1.92
C VAL A 179 -5.19 -18.95 1.66
N SER A 180 -4.76 -18.96 0.40
CA SER A 180 -3.33 -19.07 0.06
C SER A 180 -2.53 -17.84 0.52
N MET A 181 -3.07 -16.63 0.32
CA MET A 181 -2.45 -15.41 0.80
C MET A 181 -2.43 -15.33 2.32
N THR A 182 -3.54 -15.66 2.98
CA THR A 182 -3.63 -15.68 4.45
C THR A 182 -2.66 -16.68 5.07
N LYS A 183 -2.48 -17.86 4.45
CA LYS A 183 -1.47 -18.83 4.89
C LYS A 183 -0.05 -18.24 4.82
N ASN A 184 0.30 -17.57 3.73
CA ASN A 184 1.62 -16.95 3.56
C ASN A 184 1.88 -15.85 4.59
N VAL A 185 0.87 -15.04 4.92
CA VAL A 185 0.96 -14.01 5.97
C VAL A 185 1.09 -14.66 7.35
N GLY A 186 0.28 -15.69 7.61
CA GLY A 186 0.31 -16.46 8.87
C GLY A 186 1.67 -17.07 9.17
N VAL A 187 2.29 -17.74 8.18
CA VAL A 187 3.62 -18.35 8.34
C VAL A 187 4.67 -17.30 8.70
N LYS A 188 4.68 -16.15 8.03
CA LYS A 188 5.62 -15.05 8.34
C LYS A 188 5.42 -14.52 9.76
N TYR A 189 4.16 -14.36 10.19
CA TYR A 189 3.86 -13.91 11.54
C TYR A 189 4.35 -14.92 12.59
N VAL A 190 4.13 -16.22 12.39
CA VAL A 190 4.63 -17.28 13.28
C VAL A 190 6.15 -17.22 13.40
N ILE A 191 6.87 -17.07 12.29
CA ILE A 191 8.33 -16.92 12.29
C ILE A 191 8.74 -15.71 13.15
N VAL A 192 8.10 -14.55 12.96
CA VAL A 192 8.39 -13.34 13.75
C VAL A 192 8.11 -13.58 15.25
N VAL A 193 7.00 -14.23 15.60
CA VAL A 193 6.65 -14.54 17.00
C VAL A 193 7.67 -15.49 17.64
N ILE A 194 8.14 -16.51 16.90
CA ILE A 194 9.20 -17.41 17.38
C ILE A 194 10.48 -16.63 17.65
N ILE A 195 10.91 -15.78 16.71
CA ILE A 195 12.11 -14.95 16.86
C ILE A 195 11.97 -14.04 18.09
N LEU A 196 10.83 -13.35 18.23
CA LEU A 196 10.57 -12.48 19.38
C LEU A 196 10.55 -13.26 20.70
N SER A 197 9.97 -14.46 20.71
CA SER A 197 9.89 -15.31 21.89
C SER A 197 11.27 -15.77 22.34
N ILE A 198 12.15 -16.11 21.40
CA ILE A 198 13.57 -16.41 21.67
C ILE A 198 14.27 -15.17 22.25
N LEU A 199 14.07 -14.01 21.64
CA LEU A 199 14.69 -12.75 22.06
C LEU A 199 14.28 -12.33 23.47
N ILE A 200 13.00 -12.51 23.81
CA ILE A 200 12.45 -12.27 25.14
C ILE A 200 12.99 -13.31 26.12
N TYR A 201 13.05 -14.59 25.75
CA TYR A 201 13.58 -15.66 26.61
C TYR A 201 15.03 -15.41 27.01
N PHE A 202 15.86 -14.90 26.08
CA PHE A 202 17.25 -14.52 26.36
C PHE A 202 17.39 -13.19 27.14
N GLY A 203 16.29 -12.52 27.52
CA GLY A 203 16.33 -11.30 28.32
C GLY A 203 16.95 -10.10 27.59
N MET A 204 17.04 -10.13 26.26
CA MET A 204 17.70 -9.08 25.48
C MET A 204 17.01 -7.72 25.67
N PHE A 205 15.69 -7.73 25.87
CA PHE A 205 14.91 -6.53 26.17
C PHE A 205 15.19 -5.99 27.58
N ASP A 206 15.45 -6.84 28.56
CA ASP A 206 15.81 -6.41 29.92
C ASP A 206 17.21 -5.79 29.94
N TYR A 207 18.14 -6.33 29.14
CA TYR A 207 19.48 -5.76 28.97
C TYR A 207 19.43 -4.35 28.37
N LEU A 208 18.62 -4.14 27.32
CA LEU A 208 18.40 -2.82 26.72
C LEU A 208 17.77 -1.81 27.69
N LYS A 209 16.85 -2.29 28.54
CA LYS A 209 16.19 -1.46 29.56
C LYS A 209 17.12 -1.05 30.70
N SER A 210 18.21 -1.79 30.93
CA SER A 210 19.24 -1.43 31.91
C SER A 210 20.27 -0.41 31.39
N LEU A 211 20.32 -0.18 30.07
CA LEU A 211 21.26 0.74 29.41
C LEU A 211 20.69 2.13 29.13
N SER A 212 19.37 2.32 29.31
CA SER A 212 18.63 3.58 29.14
C SER A 212 18.17 4.14 30.48
#